data_AF-A0AAD3RQ04-F1
#
_entry.id   AF-A0AAD3RQ04-F1
#
_cell.length_a   1.000
_cell.length_b   1.000
_cell.length_c   1.000
_cell.angle_alpha   90.00
_cell.angle_beta   90.00
_cell.angle_gamma   90.00
#
_symmetry.space_group_name_H-M   'P 1'
#
loop_
_entity.id
_entity.type
_entity.pdbx_description
1 polymer ?
#
loop_
_entity_poly.entity_id
_entity_poly.type
_entity_poly.pdbx_seq_one_letter_code
_entity_poly.pdbx_strand_id
1 'polypeptide(L)'
;MEACNVGGFHDPTGTRLLLNVWAIHRDPTVWERPTEFDPGRVLKSQTKIDLRGKDFELLPFGSRRRLCPGLNLGLTLVSYALACLLHSFEWSVPRGTTIDMREGL
;
A
#
# COMPACT_ATOMS: atom_id res chain seq x y z
N MET A 1 25.72 8.47 -4.24
CA MET A 1 24.78 8.43 -5.38
C MET A 1 25.58 8.81 -6.59
N GLU A 2 25.36 8.14 -7.71
CA GLU A 2 26.05 8.42 -8.97
C GLU A 2 25.01 8.83 -10.00
N ALA A 3 25.44 9.50 -11.07
CA ALA A 3 24.58 9.79 -12.20
C ALA A 3 24.11 8.47 -12.83
N CYS A 4 22.86 8.42 -13.26
CA CYS A 4 22.28 7.22 -13.83
C CYS A 4 21.22 7.55 -14.88
N ASN A 5 20.72 6.52 -15.57
CA ASN A 5 19.61 6.66 -16.51
C ASN A 5 18.36 5.97 -15.96
N VAL A 6 17.25 6.69 -15.88
CA VAL A 6 15.94 6.18 -15.44
C VAL A 6 14.91 6.46 -16.53
N GLY A 7 14.22 5.42 -17.01
CA GLY A 7 13.18 5.58 -18.05
C GLY A 7 13.69 6.20 -19.37
N GLY A 8 14.98 6.10 -19.66
CA GLY A 8 15.62 6.73 -20.82
C GLY A 8 16.11 8.17 -20.60
N PHE A 9 15.91 8.74 -19.41
CA PHE A 9 16.37 10.07 -19.04
C PHE A 9 17.65 9.99 -18.21
N HIS A 10 18.59 10.91 -18.42
CA HIS A 10 19.81 11.02 -17.64
C HIS A 10 19.58 11.87 -16.38
N ASP A 11 19.71 11.24 -15.22
CA ASP A 11 19.60 11.85 -13.90
C ASP A 11 20.99 12.17 -13.32
N PRO A 12 21.32 13.45 -13.07
CA PRO A 12 22.57 13.83 -12.42
C PRO A 12 22.72 13.27 -11.00
N THR A 13 23.96 13.18 -10.53
CA THR A 13 24.26 12.85 -9.13
C THR A 13 23.56 13.82 -8.18
N GLY A 14 22.84 13.27 -7.19
CA GLY A 14 22.15 14.05 -6.16
C GLY A 14 20.69 14.39 -6.49
N THR A 15 20.19 13.99 -7.66
CA THR A 15 18.77 14.09 -8.00
C THR A 15 17.92 13.33 -6.98
N ARG A 16 16.86 13.99 -6.49
CA ARG A 16 15.87 13.36 -5.61
C ARG A 16 14.80 12.68 -6.46
N LEU A 17 14.61 11.38 -6.24
CA LEU A 17 13.57 10.60 -6.89
C LEU A 17 12.43 10.35 -5.90
N LEU A 18 11.20 10.64 -6.32
CA LEU A 18 9.98 10.37 -5.56
C LEU A 18 9.16 9.33 -6.32
N LEU A 19 8.79 8.26 -5.65
CA LEU A 19 7.89 7.24 -6.20
C LEU A 19 6.46 7.62 -5.88
N ASN A 20 5.61 7.73 -6.90
CA ASN A 20 4.18 7.93 -6.71
C ASN A 20 3.48 6.59 -6.38
N VAL A 21 3.70 6.13 -5.16
CA VAL A 21 3.14 4.86 -4.66
C VAL A 21 1.60 4.88 -4.67
N TRP A 22 0.99 6.04 -4.42
CA TRP A 22 -0.47 6.20 -4.46
C TRP A 22 -1.04 5.87 -5.85
N ALA A 23 -0.42 6.39 -6.91
CA ALA A 23 -0.84 6.13 -8.28
C ALA A 23 -0.65 4.65 -8.67
N ILE A 24 0.49 4.06 -8.27
CA ILE A 24 0.76 2.63 -8.51
C ILE A 24 -0.31 1.74 -7.88
N HIS A 25 -0.68 1.99 -6.62
CA HIS A 25 -1.70 1.20 -5.91
C HIS A 25 -3.12 1.37 -6.47
N ARG A 26 -3.34 2.37 -7.34
CA ARG A 26 -4.65 2.70 -7.94
C ARG A 26 -4.65 2.66 -9.46
N ASP A 27 -3.64 2.05 -10.07
CA ASP A 27 -3.56 1.96 -11.53
C ASP A 27 -4.70 1.07 -12.06
N PRO A 28 -5.65 1.60 -12.88
CA PRO A 28 -6.77 0.83 -13.41
C PRO A 28 -6.34 -0.22 -14.45
N THR A 29 -5.12 -0.15 -14.97
CA THR A 29 -4.56 -1.17 -15.88
C THR A 29 -4.09 -2.42 -15.12
N VAL A 30 -3.87 -2.28 -13.81
CA VAL A 30 -3.42 -3.35 -12.91
C VAL A 30 -4.56 -3.84 -12.02
N TRP A 31 -5.35 -2.91 -11.47
CA TRP A 31 -6.37 -3.20 -10.47
C TRP A 31 -7.78 -2.97 -11.02
N GLU A 32 -8.63 -3.98 -10.97
CA GLU A 32 -10.06 -3.81 -11.19
C GLU A 32 -10.67 -2.96 -10.07
N ARG A 33 -11.47 -1.93 -10.41
CA ARG A 33 -12.09 -0.99 -9.45
C ARG A 33 -11.07 -0.47 -8.40
N PRO A 34 -10.01 0.25 -8.82
CA PRO A 34 -8.84 0.57 -7.98
C PRO A 34 -9.14 1.46 -6.78
N THR A 35 -10.24 2.22 -6.84
CA THR A 35 -10.64 3.16 -5.78
C THR A 35 -11.62 2.53 -4.78
N GLU A 36 -12.07 1.30 -5.01
CA GLU A 36 -12.97 0.60 -4.10
C GLU A 36 -12.20 -0.16 -3.02
N PHE A 37 -12.66 -0.03 -1.77
CA PHE A 37 -12.18 -0.87 -0.68
C PHE A 37 -12.77 -2.29 -0.80
N ASP A 38 -12.03 -3.16 -1.49
CA ASP A 38 -12.39 -4.59 -1.68
C ASP A 38 -11.28 -5.49 -1.12
N PRO A 39 -11.38 -5.97 0.13
CA PRO A 39 -10.43 -6.94 0.69
C PRO A 39 -10.37 -8.25 -0.11
N GLY A 40 -11.45 -8.60 -0.80
CA GLY A 40 -11.57 -9.80 -1.62
C GLY A 40 -10.59 -9.83 -2.79
N ARG A 41 -10.11 -8.68 -3.27
CA ARG A 41 -9.13 -8.62 -4.38
C ARG A 41 -7.83 -9.35 -4.06
N VAL A 42 -7.37 -9.25 -2.81
CA VAL A 42 -6.13 -9.88 -2.35
C VAL A 42 -6.34 -11.38 -2.12
N LEU A 43 -7.56 -11.78 -1.72
CA LEU A 43 -7.92 -13.18 -1.46
C LEU A 43 -8.23 -13.95 -2.75
N LYS A 44 -8.79 -13.30 -3.76
CA LYS A 44 -9.15 -13.89 -5.07
C LYS A 44 -8.00 -13.90 -6.07
N SER A 45 -6.96 -13.10 -5.83
CA SER A 45 -5.76 -13.12 -6.66
C SER A 45 -5.15 -14.53 -6.63
N GLN A 46 -5.01 -15.15 -7.80
CA GLN A 46 -4.40 -16.49 -7.95
C GLN A 46 -2.93 -16.49 -7.50
N THR A 47 -2.28 -15.32 -7.58
CA THR A 47 -0.96 -15.04 -7.04
C THR A 47 -1.07 -14.40 -5.66
N LYS A 48 -0.43 -15.02 -4.66
CA LYS A 48 -0.25 -14.39 -3.34
C LYS A 48 0.64 -13.16 -3.53
N ILE A 49 0.09 -11.97 -3.36
CA ILE A 49 0.83 -10.71 -3.45
C ILE A 49 1.87 -10.65 -2.31
N ASP A 50 3.15 -10.49 -2.66
CA ASP A 50 4.26 -10.40 -1.71
C ASP A 50 4.48 -8.95 -1.24
N LEU A 51 4.07 -8.67 0.00
CA LEU A 51 4.25 -7.38 0.66
C LEU A 51 5.73 -7.02 0.91
N ARG A 52 6.68 -7.92 0.65
CA ARG A 52 8.14 -7.66 0.74
C ARG A 52 8.68 -6.89 -0.47
N GLY A 53 7.80 -6.41 -1.34
CA GLY A 53 8.13 -5.52 -2.45
C GLY A 53 8.78 -6.25 -3.62
N LYS A 54 8.38 -7.51 -3.86
CA LYS A 54 8.70 -8.21 -5.11
C LYS A 54 7.71 -7.88 -6.22
N ASP A 55 6.45 -7.71 -5.84
CA ASP A 55 5.36 -7.32 -6.71
C ASP A 55 5.22 -5.79 -6.62
N PHE A 56 5.46 -5.10 -7.73
CA PHE A 56 5.52 -3.63 -7.75
C PHE A 56 4.14 -2.98 -7.77
N GLU A 57 3.10 -3.76 -8.03
CA GLU A 57 1.69 -3.38 -7.99
C GLU A 57 1.26 -2.97 -6.57
N LEU A 58 1.93 -3.51 -5.53
CA LEU A 58 1.63 -3.24 -4.12
C LEU A 58 2.91 -3.10 -3.27
N LEU A 59 3.27 -1.85 -2.97
CA LEU A 59 4.49 -1.45 -2.27
C LEU A 59 4.26 -0.70 -0.93
N PRO A 60 3.48 -1.23 0.04
CA PRO A 60 3.16 -0.53 1.29
C PRO A 60 4.38 -0.27 2.18
N PHE A 61 5.43 -1.07 2.03
CA PHE A 61 6.68 -0.96 2.79
C PHE A 61 7.89 -0.63 1.92
N GLY A 62 7.69 -0.27 0.65
CA GLY A 62 8.78 -0.08 -0.32
C GLY A 62 9.32 -1.40 -0.87
N SER A 63 10.57 -1.39 -1.34
CA SER A 63 11.19 -2.55 -2.01
C SER A 63 12.72 -2.57 -1.86
N ARG A 64 13.30 -3.77 -1.89
CA ARG A 64 14.76 -4.03 -1.96
C ARG A 64 15.56 -3.28 -0.88
N ARG A 65 16.66 -2.60 -1.25
CA ARG A 65 17.65 -1.98 -0.35
C ARG A 65 17.07 -0.87 0.54
N ARG A 66 15.89 -0.35 0.22
CA ARG A 66 15.18 0.69 0.97
C ARG A 66 13.81 0.21 1.46
N LEU A 67 13.58 -1.11 1.49
CA LEU A 67 12.42 -1.70 2.14
C LEU A 67 12.39 -1.27 3.62
N CYS A 68 11.20 -0.95 4.11
CA CYS A 68 10.99 -0.55 5.50
C CYS A 68 11.50 -1.65 6.44
N PRO A 69 12.43 -1.35 7.37
CA PRO A 69 12.93 -2.34 8.32
C PRO A 69 11.85 -2.80 9.29
N GLY A 70 10.77 -2.01 9.45
CA GLY A 70 9.63 -2.31 10.31
C GLY A 70 8.55 -3.20 9.69
N LEU A 71 8.73 -3.74 8.47
CA LEU A 71 7.70 -4.52 7.78
C LEU A 71 7.07 -5.60 8.67
N ASN A 72 7.89 -6.47 9.26
CA ASN A 72 7.37 -7.58 10.07
C ASN A 72 6.67 -7.08 11.34
N LEU A 73 7.19 -6.03 11.97
CA LEU A 73 6.59 -5.43 13.16
C LEU A 73 5.22 -4.81 12.82
N GLY A 74 5.15 -4.03 11.76
CA GLY A 74 3.92 -3.37 11.30
C GLY A 74 2.83 -4.38 10.98
N LEU A 75 3.15 -5.45 10.24
CA LEU A 75 2.18 -6.51 9.93
C LEU A 75 1.69 -7.23 11.19
N THR A 76 2.59 -7.57 12.12
CA THR A 76 2.20 -8.21 13.38
C THR A 76 1.31 -7.29 14.22
N LEU A 77 1.68 -6.02 14.40
CA LEU A 77 0.92 -5.09 15.22
C LEU A 77 -0.47 -4.80 14.65
N VAL A 78 -0.57 -4.54 13.34
CA VAL A 78 -1.86 -4.29 12.68
C VAL A 78 -2.75 -5.52 12.76
N SER A 79 -2.21 -6.71 12.50
CA SER A 79 -2.98 -7.95 12.56
C SER A 79 -3.46 -8.26 13.97
N TYR A 80 -2.59 -8.08 14.97
CA TYR A 80 -2.93 -8.29 16.38
C TYR A 80 -3.99 -7.31 16.87
N ALA A 81 -3.79 -6.02 16.62
CA ALA A 81 -4.75 -4.99 17.02
C ALA A 81 -6.12 -5.24 16.35
N LEU A 82 -6.14 -5.51 15.05
CA LEU A 82 -7.37 -5.81 14.34
C LEU A 82 -8.07 -7.06 14.90
N ALA A 83 -7.32 -8.13 15.19
CA ALA A 83 -7.89 -9.34 15.79
C ALA A 83 -8.50 -9.07 17.17
N CYS A 84 -7.83 -8.31 18.03
CA CYS A 84 -8.37 -7.91 19.32
C CYS A 84 -9.67 -7.08 19.18
N LEU A 85 -9.66 -6.08 18.30
CA LEU A 85 -10.80 -5.19 18.12
C LEU A 85 -12.02 -5.92 17.54
N LEU A 86 -11.81 -6.83 16.59
CA LEU A 86 -12.87 -7.66 16.00
C LEU A 86 -13.39 -8.74 16.96
N HIS A 87 -12.53 -9.27 17.83
CA HIS A 87 -12.92 -10.26 18.82
C HIS A 87 -13.76 -9.65 19.95
N SER A 88 -13.39 -8.45 20.41
CA SER A 88 -13.97 -7.84 21.61
C SER A 88 -15.20 -6.97 21.36
N PHE A 89 -15.44 -6.53 20.12
CA PHE A 89 -16.47 -5.53 19.84
C PHE A 89 -17.17 -5.76 18.49
N GLU A 90 -18.45 -5.39 18.44
CA GLU A 90 -19.20 -5.21 17.19
C GLU A 90 -19.34 -3.72 16.90
N TRP A 91 -18.89 -3.30 15.72
CA TRP A 91 -18.72 -1.89 15.38
C TRP A 91 -19.85 -1.45 14.47
N SER A 92 -20.49 -0.34 14.81
CA SER A 92 -21.49 0.28 13.94
C SER A 92 -21.37 1.79 14.00
N VAL A 93 -21.76 2.44 12.91
CA VAL A 93 -21.86 3.90 12.86
C VAL A 93 -23.22 4.29 13.45
N PRO A 94 -23.28 5.27 14.38
CA PRO A 94 -24.54 5.74 14.91
C PRO A 94 -25.50 6.20 13.80
N ARG A 95 -26.80 5.95 13.99
CA ARG A 95 -27.81 6.31 13.00
C ARG A 95 -27.79 7.82 12.74
N GLY A 96 -27.84 8.19 11.45
CA GLY A 96 -27.82 9.59 11.02
C GLY A 96 -26.44 10.21 10.94
N THR A 97 -25.36 9.48 11.26
CA THR A 97 -24.00 9.97 11.16
C THR A 97 -23.38 9.59 9.81
N THR A 98 -22.79 10.58 9.13
CA THR A 98 -21.94 10.38 7.95
C THR A 98 -20.47 10.48 8.33
N ILE A 99 -19.66 9.50 7.93
CA ILE A 99 -18.20 9.55 8.11
C ILE A 99 -17.58 10.04 6.81
N ASP A 100 -16.80 11.12 6.90
CA ASP A 100 -16.02 11.61 5.77
C ASP A 100 -14.79 10.71 5.57
N MET A 101 -14.79 9.96 4.47
CA MET A 101 -13.71 9.06 4.07
C MET A 101 -12.94 9.57 2.84
N ARG A 102 -13.11 10.85 2.48
CA ARG A 102 -12.35 11.46 1.39
C ARG A 102 -10.85 11.49 1.74
N GLU A 103 -10.01 11.42 0.73
CA GLU A 103 -8.57 11.49 0.92
C GLU A 103 -8.18 12.85 1.50
N GLY A 104 -7.36 12.83 2.56
CA GLY A 104 -6.84 14.05 3.19
C GLY A 104 -5.81 14.75 2.32
N LEU A 105 -5.78 16.09 2.39
CA LEU A 105 -4.77 16.95 1.75
C LEU A 105 -3.44 16.91 2.51
#